data_AF-A0A9D7HE60-F1
#
_entry.id   AF-A0A9D7HE60-F1
#
_cell.length_a   1.000
_cell.length_b   1.000
_cell.length_c   1.000
_cell.angle_alpha   90.00
_cell.angle_beta   90.00
_cell.angle_gamma   90.00
#
_symmetry.space_group_name_H-M   'P 1'
#
loop_
_entity.id
_entity.type
_entity.pdbx_description
1 polymer ?
#
loop_
_entity_poly.entity_id
_entity_poly.type
_entity_poly.pdbx_seq_one_letter_code
_entity_poly.pdbx_strand_id
1 'polypeptide(L)'
;MEVLIEQIAIYGSVILLCGLVVFFYMRSLGKKSAIVEKKVAKAKEEGMFEPVSLHPYIDLNTCIGSAACVAECPEKDILGIVDGKATVIIASNCVGHGACFHACPVEAISLRIGTETRGVDLPHVDQSFETNVKGIYIAGELGGMGLIRNSVEQGQQAMISIARNKKPKAEGVLDVVIIGAGPAGISATLEAKKQGLSSATLEQDSLGGTVYTFPRAKLVMTAPVDLPLHGKVKLYDTTKDELLQLWHTVISKHGIEITERVKVEGIVPQKDGTFKLSTDAGKDYMANNVLLAIGRRGSPRKLGIPGEESTKVAYRLLEPENITGKKVVVVGGGDAGVESAMMLMATNDVTLVNRNENFAGCKPKNKEAITAAIDSGALKAVFKSNLVSISPEFVLCKVGEDVRQMENDLVLVFAGGELPTGFLQKAGIEITKRFGHIVKKHK
;
A
#
# COMPACT_ATOMS: atom_id res chain seq x y z
N MET A 1 -1.79 -45.76 58.74
CA MET A 1 -0.51 -45.56 58.03
C MET A 1 -0.67 -45.84 56.54
N GLU A 2 -1.32 -46.95 56.17
CA GLU A 2 -1.64 -47.29 54.76
C GLU A 2 -2.43 -46.22 54.02
N VAL A 3 -3.51 -45.69 54.62
CA VAL A 3 -4.34 -44.62 54.01
C VAL A 3 -3.52 -43.36 53.68
N LEU A 4 -2.52 -43.02 54.49
CA LEU A 4 -1.66 -41.86 54.26
C LEU A 4 -0.69 -42.11 53.09
N ILE A 5 -0.16 -43.33 52.98
CA ILE A 5 0.75 -43.74 51.90
C ILE A 5 0.01 -43.76 50.56
N GLU A 6 -1.22 -44.30 50.53
CA GLU A 6 -2.06 -44.29 49.33
C GLU A 6 -2.41 -42.87 48.89
N GLN A 7 -2.78 -41.99 49.83
CA GLN A 7 -3.04 -40.59 49.52
C GLN A 7 -1.80 -39.88 48.95
N ILE A 8 -0.62 -40.08 49.55
CA ILE A 8 0.64 -39.51 49.06
C ILE A 8 0.98 -40.04 47.66
N ALA A 9 0.77 -41.33 47.40
CA ALA A 9 1.02 -41.91 46.08
C ALA A 9 0.06 -41.36 45.01
N ILE A 10 -1.23 -41.24 45.33
CA ILE A 10 -2.24 -40.69 44.41
C ILE A 10 -1.99 -39.20 44.16
N TYR A 11 -1.90 -38.37 45.19
CA TYR A 11 -1.65 -36.93 45.02
C TYR A 11 -0.27 -36.66 44.41
N GLY A 12 0.75 -37.45 44.77
CA GLY A 12 2.09 -37.35 44.21
C GLY A 12 2.13 -37.68 42.72
N SER A 13 1.43 -38.73 42.28
CA SER A 13 1.34 -39.09 40.85
C SER A 13 0.56 -38.04 40.05
N VAL A 14 -0.51 -37.46 40.59
CA VAL A 14 -1.27 -36.36 39.96
C VAL A 14 -0.41 -35.10 39.86
N ILE A 15 0.31 -34.72 40.93
CA ILE A 15 1.22 -33.57 40.92
C ILE A 15 2.35 -33.78 39.91
N LEU A 16 2.92 -35.00 39.84
CA LEU A 16 3.96 -35.34 38.86
C LEU A 16 3.42 -35.22 37.43
N LEU A 17 2.22 -35.75 37.15
CA LEU A 17 1.58 -35.65 35.84
C LEU A 17 1.30 -34.19 35.46
N CYS A 18 0.70 -33.41 36.35
CA CYS A 18 0.48 -31.98 36.15
C CYS A 18 1.81 -31.24 35.91
N GLY A 19 2.84 -31.51 36.72
CA GLY A 19 4.16 -30.93 36.57
C GLY A 19 4.82 -31.27 35.23
N LEU A 20 4.70 -32.52 34.76
CA LEU A 20 5.18 -32.93 33.44
C LEU A 20 4.44 -32.19 32.32
N VAL A 21 3.10 -32.09 32.40
CA VAL A 21 2.30 -31.35 31.41
C VAL A 21 2.72 -29.88 31.37
N VAL A 22 2.84 -29.21 32.52
CA VAL A 22 3.31 -27.82 32.60
C VAL A 22 4.73 -27.69 32.05
N PHE A 23 5.64 -28.61 32.37
CA PHE A 23 7.02 -28.60 31.87
C PHE A 23 7.07 -28.72 30.34
N PHE A 24 6.35 -29.68 29.74
CA PHE A 24 6.31 -29.83 28.29
C PHE A 24 5.63 -28.64 27.61
N TYR A 25 4.59 -28.08 28.23
CA TYR A 25 3.93 -26.87 27.76
C TYR A 25 4.88 -25.67 27.76
N MET A 26 5.56 -25.39 28.88
CA MET A 26 6.56 -24.33 28.98
C MET A 26 7.73 -24.53 28.01
N ARG A 27 8.23 -25.75 27.85
CA ARG A 27 9.29 -26.08 26.89
C ARG A 27 8.83 -25.85 25.45
N SER A 28 7.58 -26.18 25.13
CA SER A 28 6.97 -25.91 23.82
C SER A 28 6.82 -24.41 23.56
N LEU A 29 6.36 -23.65 24.56
CA LEU A 29 6.29 -22.19 24.49
C LEU A 29 7.67 -21.56 24.26
N GLY A 30 8.68 -21.93 25.05
CA GLY A 30 10.04 -21.42 24.89
C GLY A 30 10.63 -21.70 23.51
N LYS A 31 10.37 -22.91 22.94
CA LYS A 31 10.76 -23.22 21.56
C LYS A 31 10.06 -22.31 20.54
N LYS A 32 8.76 -22.05 20.70
CA LYS A 32 7.99 -21.15 19.82
C LYS A 32 8.47 -19.70 19.93
N SER A 33 8.70 -19.20 21.15
CA SER A 33 9.29 -17.87 21.40
C SER A 33 10.62 -17.74 20.67
N ALA A 34 11.53 -18.71 20.84
CA ALA A 34 12.85 -18.69 20.22
C ALA A 34 12.82 -18.66 18.67
N ILE A 35 11.80 -19.27 18.05
CA ILE A 35 11.59 -19.18 16.60
C ILE A 35 11.22 -17.75 16.21
N VAL A 36 10.28 -17.14 16.93
CA VAL A 36 9.83 -15.76 16.67
C VAL A 36 10.97 -14.77 16.91
N GLU A 37 11.74 -14.92 17.99
CA GLU A 37 12.92 -14.09 18.27
C GLU A 37 13.96 -14.15 17.16
N LYS A 38 14.24 -15.34 16.61
CA LYS A 38 15.13 -15.48 15.44
C LYS A 38 14.59 -14.72 14.23
N LYS A 39 13.28 -14.78 13.98
CA LYS A 39 12.66 -14.01 12.89
C LYS A 39 12.77 -12.50 13.14
N VAL A 40 12.56 -12.05 14.37
CA VAL A 40 12.73 -10.64 14.77
C VAL A 40 14.18 -10.18 14.56
N ALA A 41 15.15 -10.98 14.99
CA ALA A 41 16.58 -10.67 14.82
C ALA A 41 16.95 -10.54 13.34
N LYS A 42 16.51 -11.49 12.51
CA LYS A 42 16.68 -11.42 11.05
C LYS A 42 15.99 -10.19 10.45
N ALA A 43 14.77 -9.87 10.86
CA ALA A 43 14.06 -8.69 10.38
C ALA A 43 14.78 -7.38 10.75
N LYS A 44 15.43 -7.32 11.91
CA LYS A 44 16.26 -6.16 12.32
C LYS A 44 17.52 -6.04 11.46
N GLU A 45 18.23 -7.15 11.23
CA GLU A 45 19.40 -7.20 10.36
C GLU A 45 19.07 -6.77 8.93
N GLU A 46 17.93 -7.21 8.40
CA GLU A 46 17.46 -6.86 7.06
C GLU A 46 16.77 -5.48 6.98
N GLY A 47 16.67 -4.74 8.10
CA GLY A 47 16.01 -3.43 8.16
C GLY A 47 14.49 -3.47 7.94
N MET A 48 13.86 -4.64 8.01
CA MET A 48 12.43 -4.83 7.81
C MET A 48 11.60 -4.77 9.11
N PHE A 49 12.27 -4.80 10.27
CA PHE A 49 11.62 -4.66 11.57
C PHE A 49 11.00 -3.27 11.75
N GLU A 50 11.69 -2.22 11.29
CA GLU A 50 11.15 -0.87 11.34
C GLU A 50 10.14 -0.66 10.19
N PRO A 51 8.88 -0.26 10.46
CA PRO A 51 7.85 -0.11 9.45
C PRO A 51 8.11 1.08 8.51
N VAL A 52 7.73 0.90 7.23
CA VAL A 52 7.74 1.98 6.24
C VAL A 52 6.49 2.88 6.35
N SER A 53 5.39 2.35 6.88
CA SER A 53 4.08 3.01 6.89
C SER A 53 3.24 2.54 8.10
N LEU A 54 1.94 2.37 7.90
CA LEU A 54 0.98 1.88 8.89
C LEU A 54 1.40 0.50 9.41
N HIS A 55 1.42 0.34 10.74
CA HIS A 55 1.77 -0.90 11.40
C HIS A 55 1.01 -1.04 12.73
N PRO A 56 0.87 -2.28 13.26
CA PRO A 56 0.31 -2.49 14.59
C PRO A 56 1.34 -2.14 15.66
N TYR A 57 0.93 -1.31 16.62
CA TYR A 57 1.58 -1.13 17.91
C TYR A 57 0.84 -1.94 18.96
N ILE A 58 1.57 -2.65 19.81
CA ILE A 58 1.04 -3.56 20.81
C ILE A 58 1.37 -2.99 22.19
N ASP A 59 0.35 -2.75 23.01
CA ASP A 59 0.54 -2.45 24.43
C ASP A 59 0.77 -3.75 25.20
N LEU A 60 2.02 -3.96 25.64
CA LEU A 60 2.43 -5.17 26.34
C LEU A 60 1.81 -5.29 27.75
N ASN A 61 1.38 -4.20 28.36
CA ASN A 61 0.73 -4.22 29.67
C ASN A 61 -0.69 -4.81 29.55
N THR A 62 -1.39 -4.44 28.48
CA THR A 62 -2.76 -4.90 28.21
C THR A 62 -2.79 -6.26 27.51
N CYS A 63 -1.77 -6.60 26.71
CA CYS A 63 -1.75 -7.83 25.93
C CYS A 63 -1.81 -9.10 26.80
N ILE A 64 -2.82 -9.95 26.57
CA ILE A 64 -2.98 -11.24 27.29
C ILE A 64 -2.39 -12.45 26.55
N GLY A 65 -1.73 -12.24 25.40
CA GLY A 65 -1.09 -13.34 24.67
C GLY A 65 -2.02 -14.30 23.93
N SER A 66 -3.28 -13.91 23.65
CA SER A 66 -4.28 -14.79 23.02
C SER A 66 -3.92 -15.29 21.62
N ALA A 67 -2.90 -14.69 20.98
CA ALA A 67 -2.48 -14.96 19.60
C ALA A 67 -3.54 -14.75 18.50
N ALA A 68 -4.73 -14.22 18.82
CA ALA A 68 -5.78 -13.92 17.84
C ALA A 68 -5.27 -12.96 16.74
N CYS A 69 -4.49 -11.95 17.12
CA CYS A 69 -3.89 -11.01 16.17
C CYS A 69 -2.88 -11.66 15.20
N VAL A 70 -2.21 -12.73 15.62
CA VAL A 70 -1.27 -13.50 14.79
C VAL A 70 -2.05 -14.41 13.83
N ALA A 71 -3.09 -15.08 14.33
CA ALA A 71 -3.93 -15.98 13.55
C ALA A 71 -4.69 -15.26 12.43
N GLU A 72 -5.18 -14.05 12.69
CA GLU A 72 -5.98 -13.26 11.74
C GLU A 72 -5.13 -12.45 10.74
N CYS A 73 -3.80 -12.51 10.81
CA CYS A 73 -2.93 -11.77 9.89
C CYS A 73 -2.69 -12.57 8.59
N PRO A 74 -3.20 -12.12 7.43
CA PRO A 74 -3.07 -12.85 6.17
C PRO A 74 -1.64 -12.79 5.60
N GLU A 75 -0.88 -11.74 5.90
CA GLU A 75 0.48 -11.56 5.36
C GLU A 75 1.51 -12.51 5.99
N LYS A 76 1.16 -13.16 7.13
CA LYS A 76 2.03 -14.03 7.95
C LYS A 76 3.31 -13.32 8.42
N ASP A 77 3.87 -13.74 9.56
CA ASP A 77 5.13 -13.20 10.10
C ASP A 77 5.20 -11.66 10.24
N ILE A 78 4.06 -10.97 10.32
CA ILE A 78 3.99 -9.57 10.75
C ILE A 78 4.00 -9.51 12.28
N LEU A 79 3.32 -10.48 12.90
CA LEU A 79 3.15 -10.64 14.34
C LEU A 79 3.52 -12.07 14.73
N GLY A 80 4.06 -12.24 15.94
CA GLY A 80 4.30 -13.52 16.58
C GLY A 80 4.06 -13.42 18.09
N ILE A 81 4.34 -14.51 18.80
CA ILE A 81 4.29 -14.55 20.28
C ILE A 81 5.69 -14.79 20.83
N VAL A 82 6.15 -13.91 21.70
CA VAL A 82 7.36 -14.08 22.53
C VAL A 82 6.93 -13.97 23.98
N ASP A 83 7.26 -14.99 24.77
CA ASP A 83 7.00 -15.07 26.21
C ASP A 83 5.55 -14.75 26.60
N GLY A 84 4.61 -15.27 25.81
CA GLY A 84 3.18 -15.08 26.04
C GLY A 84 2.67 -13.68 25.70
N LYS A 85 3.46 -12.85 25.00
CA LYS A 85 3.03 -11.53 24.53
C LYS A 85 3.13 -11.44 23.02
N ALA A 86 2.22 -10.69 22.41
CA ALA A 86 2.29 -10.42 20.98
C ALA A 86 3.49 -9.51 20.69
N THR A 87 4.22 -9.82 19.63
CA THR A 87 5.46 -9.14 19.24
C THR A 87 5.44 -8.92 17.74
N VAL A 88 5.84 -7.72 17.32
CA VAL A 88 6.02 -7.39 15.90
C VAL A 88 7.27 -8.08 15.38
N ILE A 89 7.19 -8.68 14.19
CA ILE A 89 8.31 -9.33 13.52
C ILE A 89 8.74 -8.52 12.30
N ILE A 90 7.94 -8.51 11.23
CA ILE A 90 8.28 -7.83 9.97
C ILE A 90 7.28 -6.70 9.69
N ALA A 91 7.43 -5.58 10.41
CA ALA A 91 6.49 -4.47 10.33
C ALA A 91 6.43 -3.82 8.93
N SER A 92 7.55 -3.82 8.19
CA SER A 92 7.64 -3.28 6.83
C SER A 92 6.71 -3.96 5.83
N ASN A 93 6.30 -5.21 6.07
CA ASN A 93 5.39 -5.94 5.19
C ASN A 93 3.92 -5.76 5.56
N CYS A 94 3.63 -4.99 6.62
CA CYS A 94 2.25 -4.77 7.02
C CYS A 94 1.52 -3.98 5.92
N VAL A 95 0.48 -4.59 5.36
CA VAL A 95 -0.38 -3.92 4.35
C VAL A 95 -1.47 -3.06 4.99
N GLY A 96 -1.53 -2.98 6.33
CA GLY A 96 -2.45 -2.08 7.02
C GLY A 96 -3.93 -2.50 7.01
N HIS A 97 -4.22 -3.80 6.88
CA HIS A 97 -5.59 -4.34 6.88
C HIS A 97 -6.31 -4.28 8.22
N GLY A 98 -5.58 -4.16 9.33
CA GLY A 98 -6.18 -3.94 10.64
C GLY A 98 -6.94 -5.13 11.21
N ALA A 99 -6.87 -6.34 10.62
CA ALA A 99 -7.52 -7.51 11.21
C ALA A 99 -6.96 -7.81 12.59
N CYS A 100 -5.65 -7.63 12.80
CA CYS A 100 -5.02 -7.73 14.12
C CYS A 100 -5.63 -6.78 15.15
N PHE A 101 -5.97 -5.55 14.74
CA PHE A 101 -6.61 -4.55 15.61
C PHE A 101 -8.01 -5.01 16.05
N HIS A 102 -8.79 -5.55 15.12
CA HIS A 102 -10.16 -6.03 15.38
C HIS A 102 -10.22 -7.37 16.12
N ALA A 103 -9.23 -8.24 15.93
CA ALA A 103 -9.17 -9.56 16.53
C ALA A 103 -8.70 -9.55 17.99
N CYS A 104 -8.13 -8.44 18.47
CA CYS A 104 -7.58 -8.37 19.82
C CYS A 104 -8.72 -8.31 20.86
N PRO A 105 -8.92 -9.35 21.70
CA PRO A 105 -10.06 -9.41 22.63
C PRO A 105 -9.95 -8.43 23.79
N VAL A 106 -8.74 -7.90 24.02
CA VAL A 106 -8.42 -6.94 25.10
C VAL A 106 -8.00 -5.60 24.54
N GLU A 107 -8.22 -5.36 23.25
CA GLU A 107 -8.01 -4.05 22.63
C GLU A 107 -6.59 -3.47 22.76
N ALA A 108 -5.59 -4.34 22.99
CA ALA A 108 -4.19 -3.96 23.22
C ALA A 108 -3.46 -3.44 21.96
N ILE A 109 -4.11 -3.42 20.80
CA ILE A 109 -3.47 -3.04 19.53
C ILE A 109 -4.01 -1.68 19.07
N SER A 110 -3.08 -0.80 18.67
CA SER A 110 -3.38 0.43 17.94
C SER A 110 -2.69 0.40 16.58
N LEU A 111 -3.24 1.05 15.56
CA LEU A 111 -2.59 1.20 14.27
C LEU A 111 -1.91 2.56 14.22
N ARG A 112 -0.60 2.56 13.96
CA ARG A 112 0.24 3.76 13.99
C ARG A 112 0.99 3.94 12.67
N ILE A 113 1.29 5.18 12.32
CA ILE A 113 2.18 5.53 11.21
C ILE A 113 3.43 6.22 11.75
N GLY A 114 4.58 5.78 11.25
CA GLY A 114 5.89 6.22 11.73
C GLY A 114 6.25 5.58 13.07
N THR A 115 7.53 5.54 13.38
CA THR A 115 8.08 5.12 14.68
C THR A 115 8.65 6.33 15.41
N GLU A 116 9.26 6.11 16.58
CA GLU A 116 10.03 7.15 17.28
C GLU A 116 11.26 7.60 16.48
N THR A 117 11.85 6.69 15.69
CA THR A 117 13.07 6.91 14.91
C THR A 117 12.80 7.25 13.45
N ARG A 118 11.65 6.83 12.89
CA ARG A 118 11.28 7.03 11.48
C ARG A 118 9.94 7.74 11.36
N GLY A 119 10.01 9.02 11.06
CA GLY A 119 8.82 9.81 10.78
C GLY A 119 8.31 9.62 9.34
N VAL A 120 7.01 9.81 9.15
CA VAL A 120 6.34 9.75 7.84
C VAL A 120 5.67 11.09 7.55
N ASP A 121 5.89 11.62 6.36
CA ASP A 121 5.27 12.86 5.90
C ASP A 121 3.80 12.62 5.58
N LEU A 122 2.91 13.26 6.32
CA LEU A 122 1.47 13.18 6.14
C LEU A 122 0.84 14.58 6.19
N PRO A 123 -0.19 14.83 5.37
CA PRO A 123 -1.01 16.01 5.52
C PRO A 123 -1.83 15.93 6.81
N HIS A 124 -2.14 17.09 7.41
CA HIS A 124 -3.12 17.13 8.50
C HIS A 124 -4.53 17.00 7.92
N VAL A 125 -5.31 16.06 8.48
CA VAL A 125 -6.68 15.78 8.08
C VAL A 125 -7.51 15.57 9.35
N ASP A 126 -8.65 16.25 9.46
CA ASP A 126 -9.54 16.10 10.61
C ASP A 126 -10.49 14.89 10.48
N GLN A 127 -11.41 14.72 11.44
CA GLN A 127 -12.38 13.61 11.43
C GLN A 127 -13.40 13.70 10.28
N SER A 128 -13.55 14.88 9.68
CA SER A 128 -14.43 15.12 8.54
C SER A 128 -13.71 14.96 7.20
N PHE A 129 -12.43 14.58 7.21
CA PHE A 129 -11.52 14.49 6.07
C PHE A 129 -11.04 15.83 5.52
N GLU A 130 -11.28 16.93 6.23
CA GLU A 130 -10.89 18.28 5.82
C GLU A 130 -9.44 18.57 6.24
N THR A 131 -8.70 19.27 5.38
CA THR A 131 -7.32 19.70 5.65
C THR A 131 -7.26 20.99 6.48
N ASN A 132 -6.06 21.51 6.72
CA ASN A 132 -5.89 22.86 7.25
C ASN A 132 -6.45 23.96 6.32
N VAL A 133 -6.63 23.66 5.03
CA VAL A 133 -7.26 24.56 4.06
C VAL A 133 -8.75 24.23 3.98
N LYS A 134 -9.58 25.10 4.54
CA LYS A 134 -11.05 24.95 4.56
C LYS A 134 -11.61 24.77 3.15
N GLY A 135 -12.37 23.70 2.92
CA GLY A 135 -12.94 23.32 1.62
C GLY A 135 -12.06 22.35 0.81
N ILE A 136 -10.84 22.04 1.26
CA ILE A 136 -10.00 20.98 0.66
C ILE A 136 -10.02 19.76 1.58
N TYR A 137 -10.41 18.62 1.01
CA TYR A 137 -10.53 17.33 1.67
C TYR A 137 -9.51 16.33 1.10
N ILE A 138 -9.09 15.35 1.90
CA ILE A 138 -8.17 14.27 1.49
C ILE A 138 -8.77 12.91 1.85
N ALA A 139 -8.79 11.98 0.90
CA ALA A 139 -9.23 10.60 1.15
C ALA A 139 -8.32 9.56 0.49
N GLY A 140 -8.36 8.34 1.03
CA GLY A 140 -7.60 7.19 0.54
C GLY A 140 -6.19 7.12 1.11
N GLU A 141 -5.24 6.63 0.31
CA GLU A 141 -3.88 6.34 0.77
C GLU A 141 -3.14 7.58 1.33
N LEU A 142 -3.47 8.79 0.85
CA LEU A 142 -2.92 10.05 1.38
C LEU A 142 -3.24 10.26 2.87
N GLY A 143 -4.41 9.79 3.33
CA GLY A 143 -4.81 9.81 4.74
C GLY A 143 -4.17 8.69 5.58
N GLY A 144 -3.28 7.88 4.99
CA GLY A 144 -2.48 6.88 5.72
C GLY A 144 -3.00 5.44 5.67
N MET A 145 -4.09 5.15 4.94
CA MET A 145 -4.61 3.77 4.79
C MET A 145 -4.76 3.40 3.32
N GLY A 146 -3.85 2.58 2.80
CA GLY A 146 -3.73 2.28 1.36
C GLY A 146 -4.57 1.14 0.79
N LEU A 147 -5.41 0.48 1.60
CA LEU A 147 -6.25 -0.62 1.08
C LEU A 147 -7.43 -0.10 0.28
N ILE A 148 -7.86 -0.90 -0.71
CA ILE A 148 -9.03 -0.61 -1.54
C ILE A 148 -10.27 -0.39 -0.69
N ARG A 149 -10.56 -1.31 0.24
CA ARG A 149 -11.69 -1.14 1.18
C ARG A 149 -11.63 0.17 1.94
N ASN A 150 -10.50 0.47 2.59
CA ASN A 150 -10.35 1.69 3.37
C ASN A 150 -10.47 2.94 2.47
N SER A 151 -9.91 2.88 1.26
CA SER A 151 -10.01 3.97 0.28
C SER A 151 -11.46 4.22 -0.13
N VAL A 152 -12.23 3.16 -0.42
CA VAL A 152 -13.66 3.25 -0.74
C VAL A 152 -14.44 3.85 0.44
N GLU A 153 -14.24 3.34 1.66
CA GLU A 153 -14.92 3.84 2.87
C GLU A 153 -14.60 5.32 3.13
N GLN A 154 -13.34 5.73 3.02
CA GLN A 154 -12.92 7.12 3.23
C GLN A 154 -13.45 8.07 2.16
N GLY A 155 -13.42 7.66 0.88
CA GLY A 155 -13.98 8.46 -0.21
C GLY A 155 -15.46 8.75 0.01
N GLN A 156 -16.21 7.75 0.49
CA GLN A 156 -17.60 7.92 0.86
C GLN A 156 -17.78 8.87 2.06
N GLN A 157 -17.04 8.67 3.14
CA GLN A 157 -17.15 9.49 4.36
C GLN A 157 -16.78 10.95 4.10
N ALA A 158 -15.71 11.22 3.36
CA ALA A 158 -15.30 12.56 2.97
C ALA A 158 -16.41 13.25 2.16
N MET A 159 -17.04 12.54 1.21
CA MET A 159 -18.12 13.11 0.41
C MET A 159 -19.38 13.38 1.24
N ILE A 160 -19.70 12.55 2.23
CA ILE A 160 -20.78 12.81 3.19
C ILE A 160 -20.50 14.08 4.00
N SER A 161 -19.26 14.31 4.44
CA SER A 161 -18.87 15.55 5.12
C SER A 161 -19.06 16.77 4.22
N ILE A 162 -18.64 16.69 2.96
CA ILE A 162 -18.82 17.75 1.95
C ILE A 162 -20.30 18.05 1.75
N ALA A 163 -21.14 17.03 1.62
CA ALA A 163 -22.58 17.18 1.41
C ALA A 163 -23.28 17.88 2.58
N ARG A 164 -22.84 17.66 3.82
CA ARG A 164 -23.38 18.35 5.02
C ARG A 164 -23.14 19.85 5.01
N ASN A 165 -22.07 20.30 4.37
CA ASN A 165 -21.66 21.70 4.27
C ASN A 165 -21.96 22.30 2.89
N LYS A 166 -22.97 21.75 2.17
CA LYS A 166 -23.33 22.21 0.83
C LYS A 166 -23.66 23.70 0.82
N LYS A 167 -22.98 24.44 -0.05
CA LYS A 167 -23.22 25.87 -0.29
C LYS A 167 -24.37 26.07 -1.31
N PRO A 168 -25.00 27.25 -1.36
CA PRO A 168 -25.94 27.59 -2.42
C PRO A 168 -25.31 27.41 -3.81
N LYS A 169 -26.12 27.00 -4.79
CA LYS A 169 -25.65 26.86 -6.17
C LYS A 169 -25.24 28.23 -6.72
N ALA A 170 -24.06 28.29 -7.32
CA ALA A 170 -23.59 29.42 -8.10
C ALA A 170 -23.36 28.97 -9.55
N GLU A 171 -23.64 29.85 -10.51
CA GLU A 171 -23.49 29.53 -11.92
C GLU A 171 -22.02 29.28 -12.27
N GLY A 172 -21.74 28.20 -13.00
CA GLY A 172 -20.38 27.80 -13.35
C GLY A 172 -19.52 27.26 -12.19
N VAL A 173 -20.07 27.11 -10.98
CA VAL A 173 -19.36 26.59 -9.81
C VAL A 173 -19.92 25.23 -9.41
N LEU A 174 -19.06 24.22 -9.37
CA LEU A 174 -19.40 22.88 -8.90
C LEU A 174 -19.45 22.82 -7.37
N ASP A 175 -20.24 21.91 -6.81
CA ASP A 175 -20.22 21.63 -5.37
C ASP A 175 -18.87 21.04 -4.95
N VAL A 176 -18.29 20.18 -5.79
CA VAL A 176 -17.00 19.53 -5.53
C VAL A 176 -16.28 19.12 -6.82
N VAL A 177 -14.97 19.32 -6.87
CA VAL A 177 -14.09 18.65 -7.86
C VAL A 177 -13.29 17.57 -7.16
N ILE A 178 -13.33 16.36 -7.71
CA ILE A 178 -12.65 15.17 -7.20
C ILE A 178 -11.41 14.94 -8.06
N ILE A 179 -10.22 14.92 -7.45
CA ILE A 179 -8.96 14.72 -8.14
C ILE A 179 -8.45 13.31 -7.88
N GLY A 180 -8.36 12.50 -8.94
CA GLY A 180 -8.00 11.08 -8.93
C GLY A 180 -9.22 10.17 -9.03
N ALA A 181 -9.18 9.20 -9.94
CA ALA A 181 -10.20 8.17 -10.14
C ALA A 181 -9.71 6.78 -9.71
N GLY A 182 -8.95 6.72 -8.61
CA GLY A 182 -8.68 5.48 -7.88
C GLY A 182 -9.88 5.03 -7.02
N PRO A 183 -9.73 3.97 -6.19
CA PRO A 183 -10.83 3.45 -5.36
C PRO A 183 -11.54 4.51 -4.50
N ALA A 184 -10.79 5.44 -3.89
CA ALA A 184 -11.36 6.52 -3.10
C ALA A 184 -12.14 7.53 -3.96
N GLY A 185 -11.58 7.93 -5.10
CA GLY A 185 -12.20 8.88 -6.02
C GLY A 185 -13.46 8.33 -6.69
N ILE A 186 -13.44 7.07 -7.10
CA ILE A 186 -14.61 6.37 -7.66
C ILE A 186 -15.73 6.30 -6.61
N SER A 187 -15.42 5.88 -5.37
CA SER A 187 -16.40 5.85 -4.28
C SER A 187 -16.98 7.24 -3.99
N ALA A 188 -16.13 8.27 -3.92
CA ALA A 188 -16.55 9.65 -3.71
C ALA A 188 -17.43 10.16 -4.86
N THR A 189 -17.13 9.79 -6.10
CA THR A 189 -17.93 10.17 -7.28
C THR A 189 -19.33 9.58 -7.21
N LEU A 190 -19.42 8.31 -6.82
CA LEU A 190 -20.70 7.62 -6.64
C LEU A 190 -21.51 8.21 -5.48
N GLU A 191 -20.87 8.52 -4.36
CA GLU A 191 -21.53 9.16 -3.22
C GLU A 191 -21.95 10.61 -3.56
N ALA A 192 -21.16 11.37 -4.33
CA ALA A 192 -21.53 12.72 -4.77
C ALA A 192 -22.83 12.68 -5.59
N LYS A 193 -22.94 11.73 -6.53
CA LYS A 193 -24.15 11.49 -7.31
C LYS A 193 -25.33 11.11 -6.43
N LYS A 194 -25.14 10.20 -5.47
CA LYS A 194 -26.16 9.78 -4.50
C LYS A 194 -26.68 10.95 -3.65
N GLN A 195 -25.81 11.89 -3.29
CA GLN A 195 -26.14 13.10 -2.52
C GLN A 195 -26.69 14.24 -3.39
N GLY A 196 -26.78 14.07 -4.71
CA GLY A 196 -27.26 15.11 -5.64
C GLY A 196 -26.34 16.33 -5.70
N LEU A 197 -25.03 16.13 -5.55
CA LEU A 197 -24.01 17.17 -5.72
C LEU A 197 -23.64 17.31 -7.21
N SER A 198 -23.40 18.55 -7.62
CA SER A 198 -22.73 18.85 -8.89
C SER A 198 -21.23 18.60 -8.73
N SER A 199 -20.69 17.66 -9.50
CA SER A 199 -19.29 17.28 -9.38
C SER A 199 -18.63 16.98 -10.72
N ALA A 200 -17.30 17.08 -10.73
CA ALA A 200 -16.46 16.57 -11.80
C ALA A 200 -15.32 15.75 -11.20
N THR A 201 -14.99 14.63 -11.82
CA THR A 201 -13.89 13.76 -11.40
C THR A 201 -12.82 13.78 -12.48
N LEU A 202 -11.60 14.18 -12.11
CA LEU A 202 -10.47 14.38 -13.00
C LEU A 202 -9.38 13.35 -12.69
N GLU A 203 -8.94 12.60 -13.70
CA GLU A 203 -7.89 11.58 -13.57
C GLU A 203 -6.77 11.86 -14.57
N GLN A 204 -5.53 11.88 -14.09
CA GLN A 204 -4.36 12.21 -14.92
C GLN A 204 -4.03 11.12 -15.93
N ASP A 205 -4.41 9.87 -15.66
CA ASP A 205 -4.10 8.71 -16.52
C ASP A 205 -5.39 7.99 -16.91
N SER A 206 -5.72 6.87 -16.24
CA SER A 206 -6.90 6.07 -16.52
C SER A 206 -7.67 5.67 -15.28
N LEU A 207 -8.95 5.34 -15.46
CA LEU A 207 -9.83 4.85 -14.40
C LEU A 207 -9.17 3.73 -13.59
N GLY A 208 -9.22 3.85 -12.26
CA GLY A 208 -8.74 2.85 -11.32
C GLY A 208 -7.42 3.21 -10.64
N GLY A 209 -6.75 4.27 -11.09
CA GLY A 209 -5.52 4.79 -10.48
C GLY A 209 -4.45 3.70 -10.36
N THR A 210 -3.91 3.48 -9.15
CA THR A 210 -2.86 2.45 -8.92
C THR A 210 -3.27 1.06 -9.41
N VAL A 211 -4.54 0.66 -9.26
CA VAL A 211 -5.01 -0.66 -9.70
C VAL A 211 -4.87 -0.82 -11.22
N TYR A 212 -5.10 0.23 -11.98
CA TYR A 212 -4.92 0.23 -13.45
C TYR A 212 -3.48 -0.10 -13.85
N THR A 213 -2.48 0.20 -13.01
CA THR A 213 -1.07 -0.01 -13.33
C THR A 213 -0.57 -1.43 -13.09
N PHE A 214 -1.39 -2.28 -12.47
CA PHE A 214 -1.03 -3.68 -12.21
C PHE A 214 -1.04 -4.53 -13.50
N PRO A 215 -0.31 -5.65 -13.53
CA PRO A 215 -0.47 -6.66 -14.58
C PRO A 215 -1.92 -7.16 -14.65
N ARG A 216 -2.42 -7.47 -15.86
CA ARG A 216 -3.82 -7.88 -16.09
C ARG A 216 -4.29 -9.01 -15.18
N ALA A 217 -3.50 -10.08 -15.07
CA ALA A 217 -3.83 -11.26 -14.27
C ALA A 217 -3.53 -11.09 -12.76
N LYS A 218 -3.09 -9.91 -12.30
CA LYS A 218 -2.78 -9.70 -10.87
C LYS A 218 -4.04 -9.83 -10.04
N LEU A 219 -4.00 -10.73 -9.06
CA LEU A 219 -5.03 -10.85 -8.04
C LEU A 219 -4.94 -9.64 -7.09
N VAL A 220 -6.09 -9.01 -6.88
CA VAL A 220 -6.28 -7.86 -6.02
C VAL A 220 -7.15 -8.32 -4.85
N MET A 221 -6.48 -8.72 -3.77
CA MET A 221 -7.17 -9.16 -2.56
C MET A 221 -7.64 -7.95 -1.75
N THR A 222 -8.93 -7.88 -1.43
CA THR A 222 -9.48 -6.88 -0.51
C THR A 222 -10.63 -7.47 0.28
N ALA A 223 -10.89 -6.94 1.46
CA ALA A 223 -12.12 -7.24 2.19
C ALA A 223 -13.35 -6.73 1.41
N PRO A 224 -14.55 -7.29 1.66
CA PRO A 224 -15.79 -6.81 1.05
C PRO A 224 -15.96 -5.30 1.20
N VAL A 225 -16.46 -4.67 0.15
CA VAL A 225 -16.64 -3.21 0.08
C VAL A 225 -18.12 -2.88 -0.09
N ASP A 226 -18.56 -1.76 0.45
CA ASP A 226 -19.90 -1.22 0.19
C ASP A 226 -19.75 -0.03 -0.77
N LEU A 227 -20.17 -0.22 -2.02
CA LEU A 227 -20.06 0.81 -3.05
C LEU A 227 -21.33 1.66 -3.10
N PRO A 228 -21.25 3.00 -3.00
CA PRO A 228 -22.41 3.86 -3.18
C PRO A 228 -23.09 3.59 -4.52
N LEU A 229 -24.43 3.60 -4.54
CA LEU A 229 -25.26 3.30 -5.72
C LEU A 229 -25.19 1.85 -6.26
N HIS A 230 -24.44 0.95 -5.61
CA HIS A 230 -24.36 -0.46 -6.01
C HIS A 230 -24.62 -1.44 -4.85
N GLY A 231 -24.13 -1.13 -3.65
CA GLY A 231 -24.25 -1.96 -2.45
C GLY A 231 -23.00 -2.80 -2.16
N LYS A 232 -23.17 -3.83 -1.32
CA LYS A 232 -22.07 -4.69 -0.88
C LYS A 232 -21.54 -5.58 -2.00
N VAL A 233 -20.25 -5.49 -2.25
CA VAL A 233 -19.50 -6.33 -3.19
C VAL A 233 -18.51 -7.21 -2.44
N LYS A 234 -18.55 -8.51 -2.74
CA LYS A 234 -17.57 -9.48 -2.27
C LYS A 234 -16.47 -9.59 -3.33
N LEU A 235 -15.25 -9.20 -2.98
CA LEU A 235 -14.08 -9.23 -3.84
C LEU A 235 -13.10 -10.30 -3.33
N TYR A 236 -13.45 -11.57 -3.50
CA TYR A 236 -12.54 -12.69 -3.18
C TYR A 236 -11.76 -13.05 -4.43
N ASP A 237 -10.43 -13.14 -4.32
CA ASP A 237 -9.52 -13.52 -5.41
C ASP A 237 -9.84 -12.83 -6.75
N THR A 238 -10.21 -11.56 -6.68
CA THR A 238 -10.63 -10.78 -7.84
C THR A 238 -9.41 -10.31 -8.59
N THR A 239 -9.37 -10.55 -9.90
CA THR A 239 -8.33 -10.01 -10.76
C THR A 239 -8.46 -8.50 -10.90
N LYS A 240 -7.37 -7.83 -11.28
CA LYS A 240 -7.41 -6.41 -11.67
C LYS A 240 -8.52 -6.14 -12.69
N ASP A 241 -8.64 -6.97 -13.72
CA ASP A 241 -9.56 -6.76 -14.83
C ASP A 241 -11.03 -6.80 -14.36
N GLU A 242 -11.40 -7.80 -13.57
CA GLU A 242 -12.74 -7.90 -12.97
C GLU A 242 -13.08 -6.68 -12.10
N LEU A 243 -12.12 -6.17 -11.33
CA LEU A 243 -12.31 -4.98 -10.50
C LEU A 243 -12.52 -3.72 -11.35
N LEU A 244 -11.76 -3.55 -12.44
CA LEU A 244 -11.96 -2.43 -13.38
C LEU A 244 -13.31 -2.53 -14.08
N GLN A 245 -13.70 -3.72 -14.54
CA GLN A 245 -15.01 -3.97 -15.15
C GLN A 245 -16.15 -3.63 -14.20
N LEU A 246 -16.04 -3.99 -12.92
CA LEU A 246 -17.00 -3.61 -11.89
C LEU A 246 -17.14 -2.08 -11.82
N TRP A 247 -16.02 -1.34 -11.73
CA TRP A 247 -16.07 0.13 -11.66
C TRP A 247 -16.69 0.74 -12.90
N HIS A 248 -16.27 0.33 -14.10
CA HIS A 248 -16.89 0.76 -15.36
C HIS A 248 -18.39 0.50 -15.39
N THR A 249 -18.81 -0.71 -14.98
CA THR A 249 -20.23 -1.09 -14.92
C THR A 249 -21.02 -0.15 -14.02
N VAL A 250 -20.52 0.11 -12.81
CA VAL A 250 -21.22 0.94 -11.82
C VAL A 250 -21.31 2.39 -12.27
N ILE A 251 -20.22 2.94 -12.83
CA ILE A 251 -20.15 4.31 -13.35
C ILE A 251 -21.12 4.49 -14.52
N SER A 252 -21.05 3.60 -15.51
CA SER A 252 -21.86 3.67 -16.72
C SER A 252 -23.35 3.52 -16.43
N LYS A 253 -23.71 2.59 -15.53
CA LYS A 253 -25.10 2.37 -15.10
C LYS A 253 -25.76 3.63 -14.52
N HIS A 254 -24.98 4.54 -13.94
CA HIS A 254 -25.48 5.77 -13.31
C HIS A 254 -25.25 7.03 -14.16
N GLY A 255 -24.81 6.89 -15.40
CA GLY A 255 -24.53 8.00 -16.31
C GLY A 255 -23.51 8.99 -15.71
N ILE A 256 -22.50 8.46 -15.02
CA ILE A 256 -21.41 9.25 -14.46
C ILE A 256 -20.30 9.33 -15.50
N GLU A 257 -19.78 10.53 -15.72
CA GLU A 257 -18.63 10.76 -16.59
C GLU A 257 -17.41 11.10 -15.74
N ILE A 258 -16.28 10.45 -16.04
CA ILE A 258 -14.98 10.74 -15.44
C ILE A 258 -14.07 11.24 -16.55
N THR A 259 -13.44 12.40 -16.34
CA THR A 259 -12.53 12.99 -17.30
C THR A 259 -11.13 12.41 -17.08
N GLU A 260 -10.78 11.40 -17.86
CA GLU A 260 -9.45 10.75 -17.88
C GLU A 260 -8.44 11.57 -18.70
N ARG A 261 -7.14 11.28 -18.52
CA ARG A 261 -6.00 11.99 -19.16
C ARG A 261 -6.00 13.50 -18.95
N VAL A 262 -6.45 13.95 -17.77
CA VAL A 262 -6.45 15.36 -17.36
C VAL A 262 -5.78 15.49 -16.00
N LYS A 263 -4.59 16.08 -15.98
CA LYS A 263 -3.84 16.34 -14.76
C LYS A 263 -4.21 17.71 -14.20
N VAL A 264 -4.61 17.76 -12.94
CA VAL A 264 -4.73 19.03 -12.21
C VAL A 264 -3.33 19.51 -11.81
N GLU A 265 -2.95 20.70 -12.26
CA GLU A 265 -1.62 21.28 -12.03
C GLU A 265 -1.59 22.20 -10.81
N GLY A 266 -2.72 22.82 -10.47
CA GLY A 266 -2.81 23.75 -9.36
C GLY A 266 -4.23 23.98 -8.86
N ILE A 267 -4.33 24.26 -7.55
CA ILE A 267 -5.56 24.61 -6.85
C ILE A 267 -5.34 26.00 -6.25
N VAL A 268 -6.10 26.98 -6.69
CA VAL A 268 -5.94 28.38 -6.26
C VAL A 268 -7.22 28.86 -5.56
N PRO A 269 -7.15 29.19 -4.25
CA PRO A 269 -8.31 29.74 -3.53
C PRO A 269 -8.70 31.11 -4.10
N GLN A 270 -10.00 31.35 -4.19
CA GLN A 270 -10.59 32.60 -4.66
C GLN A 270 -11.11 33.43 -3.49
N LYS A 271 -11.32 34.74 -3.72
CA LYS A 271 -11.78 35.69 -2.69
C LYS A 271 -13.17 35.39 -2.16
N ASP A 272 -14.01 34.75 -2.96
CA ASP A 272 -15.37 34.33 -2.61
C ASP A 272 -15.44 32.99 -1.85
N GLY A 273 -14.28 32.40 -1.55
CA GLY A 273 -14.17 31.11 -0.86
C GLY A 273 -14.45 29.90 -1.75
N THR A 274 -14.37 30.05 -3.06
CA THR A 274 -14.31 28.95 -4.04
C THR A 274 -12.85 28.62 -4.42
N PHE A 275 -12.66 27.58 -5.23
CA PHE A 275 -11.37 27.15 -5.74
C PHE A 275 -11.37 27.12 -7.26
N LYS A 276 -10.34 27.71 -7.85
CA LYS A 276 -10.00 27.54 -9.27
C LYS A 276 -8.98 26.41 -9.41
N LEU A 277 -9.32 25.40 -10.19
CA LEU A 277 -8.42 24.28 -10.53
C LEU A 277 -7.96 24.42 -11.97
N SER A 278 -6.65 24.42 -12.17
CA SER A 278 -6.02 24.48 -13.50
C SER A 278 -5.61 23.09 -13.95
N THR A 279 -5.75 22.81 -15.25
CA THR A 279 -5.44 21.50 -15.85
C THR A 279 -4.49 21.62 -17.02
N ASP A 280 -3.72 20.56 -17.28
CA ASP A 280 -2.83 20.45 -18.44
C ASP A 280 -3.57 20.40 -19.78
N ALA A 281 -4.86 20.05 -19.77
CA ALA A 281 -5.76 20.10 -20.91
C ALA A 281 -6.28 21.53 -21.23
N GLY A 282 -5.89 22.55 -20.45
CA GLY A 282 -6.25 23.95 -20.67
C GLY A 282 -7.68 24.33 -20.25
N LYS A 283 -8.47 23.38 -19.74
CA LYS A 283 -9.80 23.65 -19.17
C LYS A 283 -9.70 23.85 -17.67
N ASP A 284 -10.11 25.03 -17.20
CA ASP A 284 -10.19 25.32 -15.78
C ASP A 284 -11.55 24.89 -15.20
N TYR A 285 -11.55 24.54 -13.92
CA TYR A 285 -12.76 24.18 -13.15
C TYR A 285 -12.91 25.12 -11.96
N MET A 286 -14.14 25.48 -11.62
CA MET A 286 -14.47 26.24 -10.42
C MET A 286 -15.30 25.37 -9.47
N ALA A 287 -14.95 25.34 -8.18
CA ALA A 287 -15.64 24.51 -7.21
C ALA A 287 -15.69 25.11 -5.81
N ASN A 288 -16.75 24.80 -5.07
CA ASN A 288 -16.88 25.15 -3.65
C ASN A 288 -15.92 24.34 -2.77
N ASN A 289 -15.68 23.08 -3.14
CA ASN A 289 -14.82 22.16 -2.42
C ASN A 289 -13.94 21.36 -3.39
N VAL A 290 -12.82 20.86 -2.88
CA VAL A 290 -11.92 19.96 -3.61
C VAL A 290 -11.70 18.71 -2.79
N LEU A 291 -11.85 17.53 -3.38
CA LEU A 291 -11.48 16.26 -2.77
C LEU A 291 -10.26 15.68 -3.47
N LEU A 292 -9.16 15.53 -2.73
CA LEU A 292 -7.92 14.92 -3.18
C LEU A 292 -7.95 13.41 -2.90
N ALA A 293 -8.08 12.62 -3.96
CA ALA A 293 -8.09 11.16 -3.96
C ALA A 293 -6.94 10.57 -4.81
N ILE A 294 -5.80 11.27 -4.86
CA ILE A 294 -4.66 11.00 -5.75
C ILE A 294 -3.70 9.90 -5.27
N GLY A 295 -3.94 9.31 -4.09
CA GLY A 295 -3.10 8.26 -3.50
C GLY A 295 -1.68 8.70 -3.12
N ARG A 296 -0.83 7.76 -2.68
CA ARG A 296 0.58 8.05 -2.33
C ARG A 296 1.59 7.51 -3.34
N ARG A 297 1.20 6.61 -4.25
CA ARG A 297 2.12 6.11 -5.28
C ARG A 297 2.73 7.26 -6.10
N GLY A 298 1.94 8.32 -6.33
CA GLY A 298 2.35 9.49 -7.08
C GLY A 298 2.86 9.14 -8.48
N SER A 299 3.74 9.98 -9.03
CA SER A 299 4.35 9.72 -10.34
C SER A 299 5.52 8.73 -10.19
N PRO A 300 5.71 7.79 -11.14
CA PRO A 300 6.88 6.93 -11.12
C PRO A 300 8.18 7.75 -11.05
N ARG A 301 9.10 7.35 -10.19
CA ARG A 301 10.40 8.01 -10.09
C ARG A 301 11.19 7.80 -11.39
N LYS A 302 11.57 8.91 -12.01
CA LYS A 302 12.45 8.93 -13.18
C LYS A 302 13.91 8.65 -12.76
N LEU A 303 14.66 8.01 -13.64
CA LEU A 303 16.09 7.73 -13.49
C LEU A 303 16.94 8.98 -13.73
N GLY A 304 16.45 9.92 -14.57
CA GLY A 304 17.15 11.14 -14.93
C GLY A 304 18.38 10.89 -15.80
N ILE A 305 18.36 9.84 -16.63
CA ILE A 305 19.51 9.41 -17.44
C ILE A 305 19.27 9.60 -18.94
N PRO A 306 20.33 9.79 -19.75
CA PRO A 306 20.21 9.88 -21.20
C PRO A 306 19.50 8.66 -21.81
N GLY A 307 18.53 8.92 -22.69
CA GLY A 307 17.75 7.90 -23.39
C GLY A 307 16.52 7.39 -22.65
N GLU A 308 16.25 7.86 -21.42
CA GLU A 308 15.08 7.48 -20.64
C GLU A 308 13.74 7.82 -21.32
N GLU A 309 13.68 8.87 -22.15
CA GLU A 309 12.48 9.28 -22.88
C GLU A 309 12.15 8.38 -24.09
N SER A 310 12.93 7.32 -24.32
CA SER A 310 12.69 6.36 -25.40
C SER A 310 11.40 5.58 -25.19
N THR A 311 10.71 5.24 -26.29
CA THR A 311 9.45 4.47 -26.27
C THR A 311 9.60 3.04 -25.75
N LYS A 312 10.83 2.52 -25.64
CA LYS A 312 11.11 1.21 -25.03
C LYS A 312 11.28 1.26 -23.52
N VAL A 313 11.21 2.43 -22.90
CA VAL A 313 11.27 2.60 -21.45
C VAL A 313 9.85 2.71 -20.92
N ALA A 314 9.47 1.80 -20.02
CA ALA A 314 8.15 1.80 -19.39
C ALA A 314 8.25 1.72 -17.86
N TYR A 315 7.27 2.29 -17.17
CA TYR A 315 7.21 2.36 -15.69
C TYR A 315 6.10 1.48 -15.11
N ARG A 316 5.58 0.57 -15.94
CA ARG A 316 4.49 -0.35 -15.65
C ARG A 316 4.58 -1.56 -16.55
N LEU A 317 4.12 -2.69 -16.06
CA LEU A 317 3.96 -3.93 -16.81
C LEU A 317 2.47 -4.27 -16.82
N LEU A 318 1.80 -4.05 -17.95
CA LEU A 318 0.36 -4.26 -18.08
C LEU A 318 0.03 -5.67 -18.61
N GLU A 319 0.69 -6.07 -19.69
CA GLU A 319 0.41 -7.28 -20.46
C GLU A 319 1.71 -8.08 -20.67
N PRO A 320 2.22 -8.75 -19.62
CA PRO A 320 3.43 -9.58 -19.74
C PRO A 320 3.29 -10.66 -20.81
N GLU A 321 2.08 -11.18 -21.03
CA GLU A 321 1.79 -12.19 -22.05
C GLU A 321 2.11 -11.73 -23.49
N ASN A 322 2.13 -10.42 -23.74
CA ASN A 322 2.43 -9.83 -25.05
C ASN A 322 3.94 -9.59 -25.26
N ILE A 323 4.77 -9.86 -24.25
CA ILE A 323 6.23 -9.67 -24.30
C ILE A 323 6.88 -11.05 -24.31
N THR A 324 7.36 -11.47 -25.49
CA THR A 324 8.02 -12.77 -25.68
C THR A 324 9.26 -12.64 -26.56
N GLY A 325 10.29 -13.45 -26.27
CA GLY A 325 11.55 -13.48 -27.01
C GLY A 325 12.37 -12.19 -26.94
N LYS A 326 12.18 -11.37 -25.90
CA LYS A 326 12.87 -10.08 -25.74
C LYS A 326 14.00 -10.13 -24.73
N LYS A 327 14.98 -9.23 -24.87
CA LYS A 327 15.98 -8.88 -23.86
C LYS A 327 15.43 -7.76 -22.99
N VAL A 328 14.98 -8.08 -21.79
CA VAL A 328 14.30 -7.12 -20.90
C VAL A 328 15.18 -6.77 -19.71
N VAL A 329 15.44 -5.47 -19.54
CA VAL A 329 16.13 -4.94 -18.36
C VAL A 329 15.08 -4.42 -17.37
N VAL A 330 15.03 -4.99 -16.17
CA VAL A 330 14.13 -4.55 -15.11
C VAL A 330 14.94 -3.80 -14.05
N VAL A 331 14.62 -2.53 -13.79
CA VAL A 331 15.30 -1.70 -12.80
C VAL A 331 14.49 -1.65 -11.50
N GLY A 332 15.05 -2.12 -10.40
CA GLY A 332 14.47 -2.04 -9.06
C GLY A 332 14.26 -3.40 -8.40
N GLY A 333 14.73 -3.53 -7.15
CA GLY A 333 14.67 -4.76 -6.36
C GLY A 333 13.51 -4.85 -5.34
N GLY A 334 12.52 -3.95 -5.41
CA GLY A 334 11.30 -4.05 -4.60
C GLY A 334 10.29 -5.03 -5.20
N ASP A 335 9.18 -5.27 -4.51
CA ASP A 335 8.14 -6.24 -4.94
C ASP A 335 7.69 -6.03 -6.39
N ALA A 336 7.44 -4.79 -6.82
CA ALA A 336 6.96 -4.51 -8.17
C ALA A 336 7.98 -4.92 -9.25
N GLY A 337 9.28 -4.67 -9.02
CA GLY A 337 10.34 -5.05 -9.95
C GLY A 337 10.56 -6.57 -9.95
N VAL A 338 10.58 -7.18 -8.77
CA VAL A 338 10.74 -8.63 -8.62
C VAL A 338 9.58 -9.40 -9.25
N GLU A 339 8.34 -9.04 -8.95
CA GLU A 339 7.15 -9.66 -9.55
C GLU A 339 7.17 -9.52 -11.08
N SER A 340 7.52 -8.34 -11.59
CA SER A 340 7.58 -8.08 -13.03
C SER A 340 8.67 -8.92 -13.72
N ALA A 341 9.84 -9.05 -13.11
CA ALA A 341 10.92 -9.87 -13.65
C ALA A 341 10.54 -11.37 -13.66
N MET A 342 9.93 -11.86 -12.57
CA MET A 342 9.43 -13.23 -12.47
C MET A 342 8.33 -13.55 -13.49
N MET A 343 7.45 -12.59 -13.80
CA MET A 343 6.41 -12.78 -14.82
C MET A 343 6.96 -12.88 -16.24
N LEU A 344 8.14 -12.28 -16.51
CA LEU A 344 8.71 -12.21 -17.85
C LEU A 344 9.78 -13.29 -18.11
N MET A 345 10.42 -13.83 -17.08
CA MET A 345 11.60 -14.72 -17.22
C MET A 345 11.33 -16.03 -17.97
N ALA A 346 10.08 -16.51 -18.01
CA ALA A 346 9.74 -17.77 -18.66
C ALA A 346 9.86 -17.73 -20.19
N THR A 347 9.69 -16.54 -20.79
CA THR A 347 9.64 -16.35 -22.26
C THR A 347 10.64 -15.31 -22.77
N ASN A 348 11.46 -14.71 -21.89
CA ASN A 348 12.36 -13.60 -22.22
C ASN A 348 13.72 -13.75 -21.52
N ASP A 349 14.77 -13.11 -22.06
CA ASP A 349 16.05 -12.94 -21.37
C ASP A 349 15.97 -11.73 -20.44
N VAL A 350 15.75 -11.97 -19.15
CA VAL A 350 15.50 -10.93 -18.16
C VAL A 350 16.75 -10.67 -17.32
N THR A 351 17.17 -9.40 -17.26
CA THR A 351 18.20 -8.93 -16.34
C THR A 351 17.62 -7.92 -15.36
N LEU A 352 17.63 -8.25 -14.07
CA LEU A 352 17.22 -7.37 -12.99
C LEU A 352 18.41 -6.55 -12.49
N VAL A 353 18.32 -5.23 -12.57
CA VAL A 353 19.30 -4.26 -12.08
C VAL A 353 18.83 -3.72 -10.74
N ASN A 354 19.61 -3.97 -9.69
CA ASN A 354 19.32 -3.52 -8.33
C ASN A 354 20.47 -2.69 -7.78
N ARG A 355 20.15 -1.48 -7.30
CA ARG A 355 21.11 -0.58 -6.67
C ARG A 355 21.61 -1.09 -5.32
N ASN A 356 20.78 -1.87 -4.63
CA ASN A 356 21.12 -2.45 -3.33
C ASN A 356 21.92 -3.74 -3.53
N GLU A 357 22.53 -4.21 -2.45
CA GLU A 357 23.24 -5.50 -2.43
C GLU A 357 22.33 -6.71 -2.23
N ASN A 358 21.07 -6.45 -1.88
CA ASN A 358 20.06 -7.45 -1.62
C ASN A 358 18.68 -6.92 -2.04
N PHE A 359 17.66 -7.77 -1.96
CA PHE A 359 16.27 -7.40 -2.18
C PHE A 359 15.62 -6.76 -0.94
N ALA A 360 16.25 -5.71 -0.40
CA ALA A 360 15.69 -4.93 0.71
C ALA A 360 14.33 -4.33 0.31
N GLY A 361 13.31 -4.55 1.13
CA GLY A 361 11.95 -4.07 0.89
C GLY A 361 11.12 -4.94 -0.07
N CYS A 362 11.60 -6.13 -0.43
CA CYS A 362 10.82 -7.15 -1.12
C CYS A 362 10.20 -8.12 -0.09
N LYS A 363 8.95 -8.54 -0.30
CA LYS A 363 8.28 -9.51 0.58
C LYS A 363 9.05 -10.84 0.60
N PRO A 364 9.11 -11.55 1.75
CA PRO A 364 9.84 -12.80 1.91
C PRO A 364 9.55 -13.84 0.82
N LYS A 365 8.27 -14.06 0.49
CA LYS A 365 7.87 -14.99 -0.57
C LYS A 365 8.45 -14.62 -1.94
N ASN A 366 8.41 -13.33 -2.29
CA ASN A 366 8.96 -12.82 -3.54
C ASN A 366 10.49 -12.91 -3.54
N LYS A 367 11.13 -12.60 -2.41
CA LYS A 367 12.59 -12.73 -2.20
C LYS A 367 13.06 -14.17 -2.34
N GLU A 368 12.35 -15.13 -1.76
CA GLU A 368 12.66 -16.57 -1.90
C GLU A 368 12.54 -17.02 -3.36
N ALA A 369 11.44 -16.65 -4.02
CA ALA A 369 11.20 -17.03 -5.42
C ALA A 369 12.24 -16.47 -6.38
N ILE A 370 12.59 -15.17 -6.26
CA ILE A 370 13.60 -14.55 -7.13
C ILE A 370 15.00 -15.10 -6.88
N THR A 371 15.33 -15.43 -5.62
CA THR A 371 16.63 -16.03 -5.27
C THR A 371 16.75 -17.41 -5.91
N ALA A 372 15.71 -18.25 -5.82
CA ALA A 372 15.70 -19.55 -6.49
C ALA A 372 15.81 -19.44 -8.03
N ALA A 373 15.18 -18.42 -8.62
CA ALA A 373 15.31 -18.15 -10.06
C ALA A 373 16.73 -17.72 -10.46
N ILE A 374 17.42 -16.96 -9.61
CA ILE A 374 18.82 -16.58 -9.82
C ILE A 374 19.74 -17.79 -9.66
N ASP A 375 19.56 -18.57 -8.61
CA ASP A 375 20.41 -19.74 -8.30
C ASP A 375 20.30 -20.83 -9.36
N SER A 376 19.12 -20.98 -9.98
CA SER A 376 18.90 -21.90 -11.11
C SER A 376 19.39 -21.35 -12.46
N GLY A 377 19.83 -20.08 -12.52
CA GLY A 377 20.25 -19.41 -13.75
C GLY A 377 19.09 -18.98 -14.66
N ALA A 378 17.83 -19.13 -14.22
CA ALA A 378 16.65 -18.74 -14.99
C ALA A 378 16.48 -17.21 -15.09
N LEU A 379 17.10 -16.44 -14.18
CA LEU A 379 17.07 -14.99 -14.17
C LEU A 379 18.44 -14.41 -13.81
N LYS A 380 18.88 -13.38 -14.54
CA LYS A 380 20.12 -12.66 -14.23
C LYS A 380 19.81 -11.49 -13.30
N ALA A 381 20.59 -11.34 -12.23
CA ALA A 381 20.50 -10.18 -11.34
C ALA A 381 21.86 -9.50 -11.18
N VAL A 382 21.88 -8.17 -11.27
CA VAL A 382 23.06 -7.33 -11.09
C VAL A 382 22.81 -6.44 -9.88
N PHE A 383 23.60 -6.65 -8.82
CA PHE A 383 23.50 -5.89 -7.57
C PHE A 383 24.51 -4.74 -7.53
N LYS A 384 24.34 -3.83 -6.57
CA LYS A 384 25.19 -2.63 -6.40
C LYS A 384 25.36 -1.87 -7.74
N SER A 385 24.25 -1.75 -8.47
CA SER A 385 24.29 -1.28 -9.86
C SER A 385 23.20 -0.29 -10.22
N ASN A 386 23.51 0.62 -11.14
CA ASN A 386 22.59 1.63 -11.65
C ASN A 386 22.78 1.79 -13.16
N LEU A 387 21.68 1.97 -13.89
CA LEU A 387 21.76 2.36 -15.29
C LEU A 387 22.33 3.78 -15.42
N VAL A 388 23.19 3.98 -16.42
CA VAL A 388 23.86 5.24 -16.72
C VAL A 388 23.28 5.88 -17.99
N SER A 389 22.93 5.07 -18.98
CA SER A 389 22.26 5.52 -20.20
C SER A 389 21.55 4.38 -20.90
N ILE A 390 20.57 4.73 -21.73
CA ILE A 390 19.77 3.81 -22.53
C ILE A 390 19.96 4.16 -24.00
N SER A 391 20.68 3.32 -24.73
CA SER A 391 20.85 3.42 -26.20
C SER A 391 19.85 2.50 -26.92
N PRO A 392 19.62 2.64 -28.24
CA PRO A 392 18.66 1.82 -28.97
C PRO A 392 18.84 0.30 -28.85
N GLU A 393 20.08 -0.19 -28.81
CA GLU A 393 20.38 -1.64 -28.77
C GLU A 393 20.93 -2.13 -27.43
N PHE A 394 21.49 -1.24 -26.61
CA PHE A 394 22.11 -1.58 -25.34
C PHE A 394 21.86 -0.53 -24.24
N VAL A 395 22.01 -0.94 -22.99
CA VAL A 395 22.09 -0.05 -21.83
C VAL A 395 23.51 -0.09 -21.28
N LEU A 396 23.95 1.05 -20.73
CA LEU A 396 25.16 1.10 -19.91
C LEU A 396 24.75 1.03 -18.45
N CYS A 397 25.36 0.13 -17.69
CA CYS A 397 25.11 -0.08 -16.28
C CYS A 397 26.42 0.04 -15.49
N LYS A 398 26.45 0.95 -14.52
CA LYS A 398 27.56 1.06 -13.57
C LYS A 398 27.40 -0.02 -12.51
N VAL A 399 28.39 -0.90 -12.36
CA VAL A 399 28.45 -2.00 -11.39
C VAL A 399 29.72 -1.83 -10.57
N GLY A 400 29.59 -1.33 -9.33
CA GLY A 400 30.76 -0.84 -8.60
C GLY A 400 31.40 0.34 -9.34
N GLU A 401 32.69 0.26 -9.68
CA GLU A 401 33.38 1.28 -10.49
C GLU A 401 33.37 0.98 -12.00
N ASP A 402 33.03 -0.25 -12.40
CA ASP A 402 33.03 -0.65 -13.81
C ASP A 402 31.72 -0.25 -14.51
N VAL A 403 31.82 0.06 -15.80
CA VAL A 403 30.64 0.24 -16.67
C VAL A 403 30.52 -0.97 -17.58
N ARG A 404 29.37 -1.64 -17.52
CA ARG A 404 29.05 -2.81 -18.34
C ARG A 404 27.96 -2.48 -19.34
N GLN A 405 28.13 -3.00 -20.55
CA GLN A 405 27.13 -2.94 -21.60
C GLN A 405 26.23 -4.18 -21.53
N MET A 406 24.92 -3.99 -21.64
CA MET A 406 23.93 -5.07 -21.71
C MET A 406 22.97 -4.78 -22.86
N GLU A 407 22.75 -5.77 -23.74
CA GLU A 407 21.76 -5.63 -24.80
C GLU A 407 20.34 -5.54 -24.23
N ASN A 408 19.47 -4.78 -24.89
CA ASN A 408 18.08 -4.63 -24.45
C ASN A 408 17.13 -4.28 -25.59
N ASP A 409 15.97 -4.90 -25.58
CA ASP A 409 14.80 -4.51 -26.38
C ASP A 409 13.84 -3.63 -25.58
N LEU A 410 13.76 -3.86 -24.26
CA LEU A 410 12.80 -3.19 -23.37
C LEU A 410 13.45 -2.88 -22.01
N VAL A 411 13.14 -1.72 -21.44
CA VAL A 411 13.57 -1.33 -20.09
C VAL A 411 12.34 -1.04 -19.24
N LEU A 412 12.16 -1.79 -18.15
CA LEU A 412 11.09 -1.59 -17.19
C LEU A 412 11.63 -0.96 -15.90
N VAL A 413 11.14 0.21 -15.53
CA VAL A 413 11.64 0.98 -14.39
C VAL A 413 10.66 0.94 -13.21
N PHE A 414 11.10 0.32 -12.12
CA PHE A 414 10.38 0.21 -10.85
C PHE A 414 11.20 0.81 -9.69
N ALA A 415 11.64 2.06 -9.86
CA ALA A 415 12.47 2.81 -8.89
C ALA A 415 11.70 3.43 -7.71
N GLY A 416 10.43 3.07 -7.55
CA GLY A 416 9.49 3.69 -6.60
C GLY A 416 8.71 4.86 -7.21
N GLY A 417 7.99 5.58 -6.36
CA GLY A 417 7.20 6.75 -6.76
C GLY A 417 7.57 7.99 -5.95
N GLU A 418 7.29 9.15 -6.52
CA GLU A 418 7.43 10.45 -5.86
C GLU A 418 6.11 10.86 -5.22
N LEU A 419 6.13 11.10 -3.90
CA LEU A 419 4.95 11.57 -3.19
C LEU A 419 4.51 12.94 -3.73
N PRO A 420 3.20 13.25 -3.81
CA PRO A 420 2.70 14.52 -4.33
C PRO A 420 2.87 15.68 -3.33
N THR A 421 3.94 15.71 -2.53
CA THR A 421 4.16 16.69 -1.46
C THR A 421 4.20 18.12 -1.99
N GLY A 422 4.94 18.36 -3.07
CA GLY A 422 5.03 19.69 -3.70
C GLY A 422 3.68 20.19 -4.23
N PHE A 423 2.83 19.30 -4.74
CA PHE A 423 1.47 19.67 -5.18
C PHE A 423 0.59 20.08 -4.00
N LEU A 424 0.61 19.28 -2.92
CA LEU A 424 -0.15 19.59 -1.70
C LEU A 424 0.31 20.91 -1.06
N GLN A 425 1.61 21.14 -0.96
CA GLN A 425 2.17 22.38 -0.41
C GLN A 425 1.79 23.61 -1.25
N LYS A 426 1.80 23.50 -2.59
CA LYS A 426 1.33 24.56 -3.48
C LYS A 426 -0.16 24.88 -3.28
N ALA A 427 -0.96 23.90 -2.90
CA ALA A 427 -2.36 24.10 -2.53
C ALA A 427 -2.56 24.66 -1.10
N GLY A 428 -1.47 24.96 -0.38
CA GLY A 428 -1.51 25.49 0.99
C GLY A 428 -1.66 24.43 2.08
N ILE A 429 -1.60 23.14 1.73
CA ILE A 429 -1.79 22.04 2.67
C ILE A 429 -0.50 21.82 3.46
N GLU A 430 -0.61 21.83 4.78
CA GLU A 430 0.51 21.58 5.68
C GLU A 430 0.84 20.09 5.73
N ILE A 431 2.09 19.77 5.43
CA ILE A 431 2.64 18.43 5.55
C ILE A 431 3.54 18.40 6.77
N THR A 432 3.25 17.49 7.69
CA THR A 432 4.01 17.33 8.94
C THR A 432 4.61 15.94 8.99
N LYS A 433 5.85 15.85 9.45
CA LYS A 433 6.50 14.58 9.70
C LYS A 433 5.98 13.99 11.01
N ARG A 434 5.26 12.88 10.94
CA ARG A 434 4.60 12.23 12.07
C ARG A 434 5.41 11.05 12.57
N PHE A 435 5.62 10.98 13.88
CA PHE A 435 6.35 9.92 14.58
C PHE A 435 5.37 9.20 15.50
N GLY A 436 5.23 7.88 15.35
CA GLY A 436 4.33 7.07 16.19
C GLY A 436 2.86 7.51 16.18
N HIS A 437 2.38 8.19 15.13
CA HIS A 437 1.05 8.79 15.12
C HIS A 437 -0.04 7.73 15.08
N ILE A 438 -1.00 7.82 16.02
CA ILE A 438 -2.09 6.88 16.15
C ILE A 438 -3.18 7.21 15.12
N VAL A 439 -3.33 6.34 14.12
CA VAL A 439 -4.38 6.42 13.11
C VAL A 439 -5.67 5.79 13.62
N LYS A 440 -5.54 4.66 14.33
CA LYS A 440 -6.69 3.94 14.89
C LYS A 440 -6.33 3.40 16.27
N LYS A 441 -7.19 3.65 17.25
CA LYS A 441 -7.14 3.04 18.59
C LYS A 441 -8.56 2.66 19.02
N HIS A 442 -8.64 1.69 19.91
CA HIS A 442 -9.89 1.41 20.64
C HIS A 442 -10.20 2.56 21.59
N LYS A 443 -11.47 2.69 21.98
CA LYS A 443 -12.00 3.86 22.69
C LYS A 443 -11.71 3.81 24.18
#